data_AF-A0A940U5Y2-F1
#
_entry.id   AF-A0A940U5Y2-F1
#
_cell.length_a   1.000
_cell.length_b   1.000
_cell.length_c   1.000
_cell.angle_alpha   90.00
_cell.angle_beta   90.00
_cell.angle_gamma   90.00
#
_symmetry.space_group_name_H-M   'P 1'
#
loop_
_entity.id
_entity.type
_entity.pdbx_description
1 polymer ?
#
loop_
_entity_poly.entity_id
_entity_poly.type
_entity_poly.pdbx_seq_one_letter_code
_entity_poly.pdbx_strand_id
1 'polypeptide(L)'
;GARAIIAESSAVGVDCQKVIDGSGYRLLKEQGYEVVDLKKTETVMMRVPSSVVFPEIESHRIVQEADVIISLPKMKTHDQTEITCSIKKLKGLLSDKYKRLMHQEGLFEGVVDLLSTVKPQLAIVDGIYCQEGLGPVFGKPVEMDLIVAGRDLVAVDAICGAVMGFTPEEVLLTQTAAKRGMGTAKLGEIEVLGEPVKKIQRRFLRSVEDDPVKVDGFNLIFGGITCTGCRNTVVSALVDMRNADQLMYLPGVTVITGDPGNVPFIPAESIVTVGKCVPEGKRAKIHVKGCPPNNSIVVQAIIKDRAKAKRMYANED
;
A
#
# COMPACT_ATOMS: atom_id res chain seq x y z
N GLY A 1 -34.75 0.03 -8.84
CA GLY A 1 -33.64 0.74 -8.18
C GLY A 1 -32.40 -0.13 -8.24
N ALA A 2 -31.20 0.46 -8.14
CA ALA A 2 -29.97 -0.32 -8.01
C ALA A 2 -29.77 -0.77 -6.55
N ARG A 3 -29.14 -1.94 -6.33
CA ARG A 3 -28.68 -2.38 -5.01
C ARG A 3 -27.23 -1.93 -4.85
N ALA A 4 -26.97 -1.03 -3.90
CA ALA A 4 -25.62 -0.54 -3.60
C ALA A 4 -25.02 -1.34 -2.45
N ILE A 5 -23.77 -1.77 -2.62
CA ILE A 5 -23.02 -2.50 -1.59
C ILE A 5 -21.66 -1.83 -1.40
N ILE A 6 -21.31 -1.54 -0.16
CA ILE A 6 -19.98 -1.07 0.23
C ILE A 6 -19.15 -2.30 0.58
N ALA A 7 -18.20 -2.66 -0.27
CA ALA A 7 -17.37 -3.84 -0.08
C ALA A 7 -15.94 -3.43 0.34
N GLU A 8 -15.50 -3.89 1.51
CA GLU A 8 -14.20 -3.53 2.10
C GLU A 8 -13.34 -4.76 2.36
N SER A 9 -12.02 -4.60 2.21
CA SER A 9 -11.02 -5.63 2.50
C SER A 9 -9.76 -5.00 3.08
N SER A 10 -9.51 -5.25 4.36
CA SER A 10 -8.33 -4.74 5.05
C SER A 10 -7.01 -5.34 4.53
N ALA A 11 -5.90 -4.78 5.02
CA ALA A 11 -4.56 -5.32 4.77
C ALA A 11 -4.44 -6.79 5.21
N VAL A 12 -3.51 -7.52 4.62
CA VAL A 12 -3.31 -8.95 4.93
C VAL A 12 -2.97 -9.13 6.41
N GLY A 13 -3.69 -10.02 7.10
CA GLY A 13 -3.52 -10.27 8.54
C GLY A 13 -4.26 -9.31 9.47
N VAL A 14 -4.95 -8.29 8.94
CA VAL A 14 -5.85 -7.43 9.71
C VAL A 14 -7.26 -8.01 9.70
N ASP A 15 -7.93 -8.00 10.86
CA ASP A 15 -9.35 -8.31 11.01
C ASP A 15 -10.18 -7.18 10.38
N CYS A 16 -10.75 -7.45 9.21
CA CYS A 16 -11.49 -6.47 8.43
C CYS A 16 -12.80 -6.05 9.12
N GLN A 17 -13.47 -6.98 9.81
CA GLN A 17 -14.70 -6.67 10.52
C GLN A 17 -14.46 -5.64 11.63
N LYS A 18 -13.37 -5.79 12.39
CA LYS A 18 -12.99 -4.80 13.41
C LYS A 18 -12.73 -3.42 12.81
N VAL A 19 -12.15 -3.34 11.61
CA VAL A 19 -11.94 -2.07 10.90
C VAL A 19 -13.27 -1.44 10.48
N ILE A 20 -14.20 -2.25 9.96
CA ILE A 20 -15.55 -1.79 9.58
C ILE A 20 -16.28 -1.25 10.81
N ASP A 21 -16.30 -2.00 11.90
CA ASP A 21 -17.04 -1.64 13.12
C ASP A 21 -16.39 -0.48 13.88
N GLY A 22 -15.06 -0.31 13.76
CA GLY A 22 -14.29 0.77 14.38
C GLY A 22 -14.18 2.07 13.56
N SER A 23 -14.83 2.16 12.41
CA SER A 23 -14.73 3.32 11.50
C SER A 23 -16.09 3.89 11.12
N GLY A 24 -16.10 4.91 10.24
CA GLY A 24 -17.33 5.53 9.73
C GLY A 24 -18.28 4.55 9.02
N TYR A 25 -17.80 3.37 8.61
CA TYR A 25 -18.65 2.32 8.04
C TYR A 25 -19.71 1.81 9.01
N ARG A 26 -19.46 1.83 10.33
CA ARG A 26 -20.46 1.47 11.34
C ARG A 26 -21.71 2.35 11.23
N LEU A 27 -21.52 3.67 11.11
CA LEU A 27 -22.61 4.62 10.97
C LEU A 27 -23.42 4.36 9.69
N LEU A 28 -22.75 3.97 8.59
CA LEU A 28 -23.43 3.60 7.35
C LEU A 28 -24.28 2.33 7.53
N LYS A 29 -23.79 1.32 8.25
CA LYS A 29 -24.59 0.13 8.59
C LYS A 29 -25.81 0.49 9.44
N GLU A 30 -25.64 1.36 10.44
CA GLU A 30 -26.74 1.85 11.30
C GLU A 30 -27.79 2.64 10.51
N GLN A 31 -27.38 3.32 9.44
CA GLN A 31 -28.26 4.00 8.49
C GLN A 31 -28.94 3.05 7.48
N GLY A 32 -28.64 1.75 7.53
CA GLY A 32 -29.24 0.72 6.68
C GLY A 32 -28.49 0.45 5.37
N TYR A 33 -27.29 1.01 5.16
CA TYR A 33 -26.46 0.66 4.01
C TYR A 33 -25.82 -0.70 4.17
N GLU A 34 -25.76 -1.47 3.08
CA GLU A 34 -25.11 -2.77 3.06
C GLU A 34 -23.59 -2.59 3.02
N VAL A 35 -22.91 -2.97 4.11
CA VAL A 35 -21.44 -2.97 4.20
C VAL A 35 -20.93 -4.40 4.42
N VAL A 36 -20.08 -4.87 3.51
CA VAL A 36 -19.60 -6.24 3.44
C VAL A 36 -18.10 -6.32 3.69
N ASP A 37 -17.71 -7.19 4.62
CA ASP A 37 -16.34 -7.67 4.77
C ASP A 37 -16.04 -8.70 3.66
N LEU A 38 -15.32 -8.28 2.63
CA LEU A 38 -14.92 -9.15 1.52
C LEU A 38 -14.14 -10.38 1.99
N LYS A 39 -13.37 -10.29 3.09
CA LYS A 39 -12.59 -11.43 3.58
C LYS A 39 -13.46 -12.59 4.08
N LYS A 40 -14.76 -12.35 4.32
CA LYS A 40 -15.75 -13.36 4.73
C LYS A 40 -16.63 -13.84 3.57
N THR A 41 -16.48 -13.28 2.37
CA THR A 41 -17.27 -13.69 1.21
C THR A 41 -16.60 -14.82 0.46
N GLU A 42 -17.39 -15.54 -0.32
CA GLU A 42 -16.88 -16.56 -1.23
C GLU A 42 -15.95 -15.95 -2.29
N THR A 43 -14.85 -16.66 -2.57
CA THR A 43 -13.89 -16.30 -3.62
C THR A 43 -14.13 -17.12 -4.88
N VAL A 44 -13.70 -16.56 -6.00
CA VAL A 44 -13.77 -17.17 -7.34
C VAL A 44 -12.49 -16.89 -8.11
N MET A 45 -12.10 -17.82 -8.97
CA MET A 45 -11.03 -17.62 -9.93
C MET A 45 -11.57 -16.90 -11.16
N MET A 46 -11.01 -15.73 -11.46
CA MET A 46 -11.38 -14.92 -12.62
C MET A 46 -10.26 -15.01 -13.65
N ARG A 47 -10.61 -15.46 -14.86
CA ARG A 47 -9.66 -15.50 -15.98
C ARG A 47 -9.28 -14.08 -16.40
N VAL A 48 -8.02 -13.89 -16.78
CA VAL A 48 -7.47 -12.62 -17.28
C VAL A 48 -7.03 -12.83 -18.74
N PRO A 49 -7.90 -12.56 -19.73
CA PRO A 49 -7.63 -12.92 -21.14
C PRO A 49 -6.36 -12.30 -21.74
N SER A 50 -5.94 -11.14 -21.26
CA SER A 50 -4.75 -10.41 -21.73
C SER A 50 -3.76 -10.18 -20.59
N SER A 51 -3.56 -11.21 -19.76
CA SER A 51 -2.65 -11.18 -18.62
C SER A 51 -1.20 -10.99 -19.04
N VAL A 52 -0.45 -10.25 -18.24
CA VAL A 52 1.02 -10.18 -18.34
C VAL A 52 1.67 -11.06 -17.26
N VAL A 53 1.10 -11.09 -16.06
CA VAL A 53 1.64 -11.84 -14.91
C VAL A 53 0.70 -12.96 -14.50
N PHE A 54 -0.60 -12.67 -14.34
CA PHE A 54 -1.56 -13.60 -13.75
C PHE A 54 -2.62 -14.01 -14.77
N PRO A 55 -2.56 -15.23 -15.36
CA PRO A 55 -3.58 -15.70 -16.30
C PRO A 55 -4.96 -15.88 -15.66
N GLU A 56 -4.97 -16.06 -14.33
CA GLU A 56 -6.16 -16.06 -13.51
C GLU A 56 -5.85 -15.36 -12.18
N ILE A 57 -6.87 -14.71 -11.60
CA ILE A 57 -6.77 -14.01 -10.34
C ILE A 57 -7.92 -14.45 -9.42
N GLU A 58 -7.60 -14.75 -8.16
CA GLU A 58 -8.64 -14.99 -7.15
C GLU A 58 -9.17 -13.66 -6.58
N SER A 59 -10.46 -13.43 -6.80
CA SER A 59 -11.22 -12.30 -6.26
C SER A 59 -12.49 -12.82 -5.57
N HIS A 60 -13.42 -11.94 -5.24
CA HIS A 60 -14.64 -12.28 -4.51
C HIS A 60 -15.81 -12.43 -5.48
N ARG A 61 -16.72 -13.38 -5.24
CA ARG A 61 -17.89 -13.62 -6.11
C ARG A 61 -18.72 -12.35 -6.33
N ILE A 62 -18.91 -11.57 -5.26
CA ILE A 62 -19.60 -10.27 -5.31
C ILE A 62 -18.94 -9.26 -6.27
N VAL A 63 -17.63 -9.35 -6.49
CA VAL A 63 -16.90 -8.50 -7.45
C VAL A 63 -17.14 -8.99 -8.88
N GLN A 64 -17.16 -10.31 -9.08
CA GLN A 64 -17.45 -10.91 -10.39
C GLN A 64 -18.90 -10.67 -10.85
N GLU A 65 -19.85 -10.70 -9.92
CA GLU A 65 -21.29 -10.57 -10.19
C GLU A 65 -21.76 -9.11 -10.24
N ALA A 66 -20.91 -8.14 -9.88
CA ALA A 66 -21.29 -6.73 -9.88
C ALA A 66 -21.45 -6.20 -11.32
N ASP A 67 -22.61 -5.61 -11.61
CA ASP A 67 -22.86 -4.92 -12.89
C ASP A 67 -21.99 -3.66 -13.04
N VAL A 68 -21.73 -2.98 -11.91
CA VAL A 68 -20.99 -1.72 -11.85
C VAL A 68 -20.11 -1.70 -10.61
N ILE A 69 -18.83 -1.36 -10.80
CA ILE A 69 -17.88 -1.13 -9.72
C ILE A 69 -17.47 0.34 -9.71
N ILE A 70 -17.58 0.98 -8.54
CA ILE A 70 -17.17 2.36 -8.29
C ILE A 70 -15.97 2.34 -7.33
N SER A 71 -14.86 2.93 -7.73
CA SER A 71 -13.65 3.02 -6.91
C SER A 71 -13.67 4.31 -6.08
N LEU A 72 -13.58 4.19 -4.75
CA LEU A 72 -13.55 5.30 -3.79
C LEU A 72 -12.20 5.39 -3.05
N PRO A 73 -11.08 5.72 -3.71
CA PRO A 73 -9.77 5.79 -3.05
C PRO A 73 -9.59 7.09 -2.26
N LYS A 74 -8.66 7.05 -1.29
CA LYS A 74 -8.10 8.24 -0.66
C LYS A 74 -6.90 8.73 -1.47
N MET A 75 -6.79 10.04 -1.71
CA MET A 75 -5.61 10.64 -2.34
C MET A 75 -4.44 10.62 -1.36
N LYS A 76 -3.39 9.84 -1.67
CA LYS A 76 -2.19 9.78 -0.81
C LYS A 76 -0.94 9.36 -1.55
N THR A 77 0.23 9.64 -0.98
CA THR A 77 1.51 9.05 -1.39
C THR A 77 1.59 7.57 -1.01
N HIS A 78 2.47 6.84 -1.69
CA HIS A 78 2.70 5.42 -1.45
C HIS A 78 4.18 5.07 -1.73
N ASP A 79 4.80 4.31 -0.84
CA ASP A 79 6.22 3.92 -0.90
C ASP A 79 6.62 3.01 -2.08
N GLN A 80 5.70 2.20 -2.62
CA GLN A 80 5.93 1.29 -3.77
C GLN A 80 5.37 1.74 -5.13
N THR A 81 4.34 2.59 -5.15
CA THR A 81 3.64 2.96 -6.39
C THR A 81 3.48 4.47 -6.53
N GLU A 82 4.31 5.21 -5.78
CA GLU A 82 4.40 6.67 -5.65
C GLU A 82 3.16 7.33 -5.04
N ILE A 83 1.98 6.89 -5.47
CA ILE A 83 0.67 7.31 -4.98
C ILE A 83 -0.24 6.11 -4.75
N THR A 84 -1.26 6.30 -3.92
CA THR A 84 -2.49 5.51 -3.94
C THR A 84 -3.56 6.34 -4.60
N CYS A 85 -4.13 5.85 -5.70
CA CYS A 85 -5.44 6.25 -6.19
C CYS A 85 -6.13 5.01 -6.81
N SER A 86 -7.06 5.22 -7.73
CA SER A 86 -8.13 4.29 -8.10
C SER A 86 -7.62 2.95 -8.58
N ILE A 87 -6.53 2.94 -9.37
CA ILE A 87 -5.94 1.71 -9.90
C ILE A 87 -5.33 0.90 -8.76
N LYS A 88 -4.56 1.56 -7.88
CA LYS A 88 -3.91 0.91 -6.74
C LYS A 88 -4.91 0.32 -5.75
N LYS A 89 -6.07 0.98 -5.59
CA LYS A 89 -7.15 0.56 -4.67
C LYS A 89 -7.72 -0.82 -5.04
N LEU A 90 -7.72 -1.19 -6.33
CA LEU A 90 -8.29 -2.45 -6.80
C LEU A 90 -7.65 -3.67 -6.15
N LYS A 91 -6.41 -3.56 -5.68
CA LYS A 91 -5.75 -4.63 -4.92
C LYS A 91 -6.53 -5.07 -3.67
N GLY A 92 -7.42 -4.24 -3.15
CA GLY A 92 -8.36 -4.59 -2.07
C GLY A 92 -9.37 -5.69 -2.47
N LEU A 93 -9.64 -5.86 -3.76
CA LEU A 93 -10.59 -6.84 -4.30
C LEU A 93 -10.01 -8.25 -4.43
N LEU A 94 -8.75 -8.45 -4.07
CA LEU A 94 -8.07 -9.74 -4.14
C LEU A 94 -8.22 -10.52 -2.84
N SER A 95 -8.17 -11.84 -2.94
CA SER A 95 -7.92 -12.68 -1.76
C SER A 95 -6.58 -12.34 -1.10
N ASP A 96 -6.43 -12.60 0.20
CA ASP A 96 -5.17 -12.35 0.90
C ASP A 96 -3.99 -13.15 0.31
N LYS A 97 -4.26 -14.31 -0.33
CA LYS A 97 -3.29 -15.08 -1.12
C LYS A 97 -2.80 -14.27 -2.32
N TYR A 98 -3.70 -13.78 -3.17
CA TYR A 98 -3.33 -13.02 -4.37
C TYR A 98 -2.79 -11.63 -4.06
N LYS A 99 -3.22 -10.99 -2.96
CA LYS A 99 -2.56 -9.79 -2.43
C LYS A 99 -1.07 -10.03 -2.17
N ARG A 100 -0.66 -11.22 -1.71
CA ARG A 100 0.74 -11.57 -1.48
C ARG A 100 1.47 -11.90 -2.77
N LEU A 101 0.90 -12.77 -3.62
CA LEU A 101 1.50 -13.18 -4.90
C LEU A 101 1.77 -11.98 -5.82
N MET A 102 0.81 -11.07 -5.93
CA MET A 102 0.96 -9.85 -6.74
C MET A 102 2.14 -8.98 -6.32
N HIS A 103 2.50 -8.97 -5.02
CA HIS A 103 3.71 -8.29 -4.58
C HIS A 103 5.00 -9.03 -4.89
N GLN A 104 4.95 -10.35 -5.05
CA GLN A 104 6.12 -11.20 -5.24
C GLN A 104 6.48 -11.35 -6.72
N GLU A 105 5.48 -11.41 -7.59
CA GLU A 105 5.67 -11.79 -9.00
C GLU A 105 5.59 -10.60 -9.97
N GLY A 106 4.94 -9.50 -9.58
CA GLY A 106 4.89 -8.29 -10.41
C GLY A 106 3.76 -7.35 -10.00
N LEU A 107 4.07 -6.35 -9.18
CA LEU A 107 3.06 -5.46 -8.60
C LEU A 107 2.35 -4.61 -9.68
N PHE A 108 3.11 -3.92 -10.50
CA PHE A 108 2.56 -2.98 -11.49
C PHE A 108 1.71 -3.72 -12.52
N GLU A 109 2.31 -4.70 -13.21
CA GLU A 109 1.61 -5.48 -14.23
C GLU A 109 0.46 -6.31 -13.67
N GLY A 110 0.62 -6.91 -12.48
CA GLY A 110 -0.44 -7.68 -11.84
C GLY A 110 -1.64 -6.82 -11.43
N VAL A 111 -1.43 -5.58 -10.99
CA VAL A 111 -2.55 -4.66 -10.72
C VAL A 111 -3.25 -4.27 -12.02
N VAL A 112 -2.52 -4.11 -13.13
CA VAL A 112 -3.14 -3.82 -14.43
C VAL A 112 -3.86 -5.05 -15.01
N ASP A 113 -3.38 -6.27 -14.74
CA ASP A 113 -4.13 -7.51 -15.01
C ASP A 113 -5.48 -7.48 -14.30
N LEU A 114 -5.50 -7.13 -13.01
CA LEU A 114 -6.75 -6.98 -12.26
C LEU A 114 -7.65 -5.88 -12.81
N LEU A 115 -7.11 -4.71 -13.16
CA LEU A 115 -7.85 -3.61 -13.77
C LEU A 115 -8.53 -4.06 -15.07
N SER A 116 -7.81 -4.82 -15.91
CA SER A 116 -8.30 -5.30 -17.20
C SER A 116 -9.48 -6.27 -17.10
N THR A 117 -9.64 -6.92 -15.95
CA THR A 117 -10.73 -7.87 -15.69
C THR A 117 -11.89 -7.20 -14.94
N VAL A 118 -11.60 -6.40 -13.91
CA VAL A 118 -12.61 -5.78 -13.03
C VAL A 118 -13.31 -4.59 -13.71
N LYS A 119 -12.59 -3.80 -14.52
CA LYS A 119 -13.10 -2.65 -15.30
C LYS A 119 -14.08 -1.74 -14.53
N PRO A 120 -13.65 -1.10 -13.42
CA PRO A 120 -14.48 -0.12 -12.72
C PRO A 120 -15.00 0.97 -13.67
N GLN A 121 -16.25 1.39 -13.49
CA GLN A 121 -16.93 2.34 -14.38
C GLN A 121 -16.77 3.79 -13.94
N LEU A 122 -16.39 4.01 -12.67
CA LEU A 122 -16.23 5.33 -12.09
C LEU A 122 -15.20 5.28 -10.97
N ALA A 123 -14.33 6.28 -10.94
CA ALA A 123 -13.51 6.60 -9.80
C ALA A 123 -14.00 7.92 -9.17
N ILE A 124 -14.04 7.95 -7.84
CA ILE A 124 -14.31 9.14 -7.03
C ILE A 124 -13.25 9.16 -5.93
N VAL A 125 -12.21 9.95 -6.13
CA VAL A 125 -11.09 10.10 -5.19
C VAL A 125 -11.47 11.11 -4.11
N ASP A 126 -11.46 10.66 -2.85
CA ASP A 126 -11.52 11.53 -1.68
C ASP A 126 -10.16 12.21 -1.50
N GLY A 127 -10.13 13.51 -1.80
CA GLY A 127 -9.01 14.41 -1.58
C GLY A 127 -9.36 15.53 -0.60
N ILE A 128 -10.32 15.33 0.31
CA ILE A 128 -10.66 16.36 1.31
C ILE A 128 -9.47 16.51 2.26
N TYR A 129 -9.15 15.39 2.91
CA TYR A 129 -7.90 15.19 3.65
C TYR A 129 -7.09 14.09 2.98
N CYS A 130 -5.95 14.46 2.42
CA CYS A 130 -4.98 13.60 1.77
C CYS A 130 -3.90 13.14 2.75
N GLN A 131 -2.95 12.32 2.28
CA GLN A 131 -1.75 11.95 3.03
C GLN A 131 -0.48 12.11 2.19
N GLU A 132 0.51 12.85 2.70
CA GLU A 132 1.85 12.99 2.10
C GLU A 132 2.93 12.27 2.93
N GLY A 133 4.14 12.13 2.38
CA GLY A 133 5.26 11.51 3.08
C GLY A 133 5.16 9.99 3.10
N LEU A 134 5.42 9.38 4.26
CA LEU A 134 5.58 7.94 4.46
C LEU A 134 4.26 7.13 4.40
N GLY A 135 3.48 7.33 3.35
CA GLY A 135 2.32 6.53 3.00
C GLY A 135 2.68 5.09 2.61
N PRO A 136 1.72 4.15 2.71
CA PRO A 136 0.29 4.39 2.88
C PRO A 136 -0.20 4.38 4.34
N VAL A 137 0.71 4.25 5.32
CA VAL A 137 0.38 4.07 6.75
C VAL A 137 0.84 5.23 7.62
N PHE A 138 2.08 5.71 7.45
CA PHE A 138 2.74 6.62 8.40
C PHE A 138 2.91 8.04 7.87
N GLY A 139 2.18 8.40 6.81
CA GLY A 139 2.25 9.73 6.22
C GLY A 139 1.56 10.81 7.06
N LYS A 140 1.74 12.07 6.63
CA LYS A 140 1.23 13.28 7.28
C LYS A 140 -0.05 13.75 6.58
N PRO A 141 -1.07 14.20 7.33
CA PRO A 141 -2.31 14.67 6.73
C PRO A 141 -2.09 15.98 5.96
N VAL A 142 -2.77 16.11 4.83
CA VAL A 142 -2.77 17.32 4.00
C VAL A 142 -4.19 17.65 3.60
N GLU A 143 -4.70 18.79 4.03
CA GLU A 143 -6.00 19.27 3.58
C GLU A 143 -5.87 19.85 2.16
N MET A 144 -6.72 19.39 1.25
CA MET A 144 -6.83 19.91 -0.11
C MET A 144 -8.25 20.37 -0.44
N ASP A 145 -9.26 19.86 0.27
CA ASP A 145 -10.69 20.14 0.05
C ASP A 145 -11.15 19.82 -1.39
N LEU A 146 -10.76 18.65 -1.87
CA LEU A 146 -11.02 18.20 -3.24
C LEU A 146 -11.79 16.88 -3.30
N ILE A 147 -12.61 16.75 -4.34
CA ILE A 147 -13.07 15.47 -4.86
C ILE A 147 -12.69 15.41 -6.33
N VAL A 148 -12.02 14.34 -6.75
CA VAL A 148 -11.68 14.11 -8.16
C VAL A 148 -12.48 12.92 -8.66
N ALA A 149 -13.26 13.09 -9.73
CA ALA A 149 -14.08 12.00 -10.26
C ALA A 149 -13.96 11.88 -11.78
N GLY A 150 -14.03 10.65 -12.29
CA GLY A 150 -13.93 10.37 -13.71
C GLY A 150 -14.13 8.89 -14.04
N ARG A 151 -14.48 8.60 -15.30
CA ARG A 151 -14.72 7.24 -15.78
C ARG A 151 -13.44 6.53 -16.24
N ASP A 152 -12.45 7.28 -16.70
CA ASP A 152 -11.11 6.76 -16.99
C ASP A 152 -10.26 6.81 -15.71
N LEU A 153 -10.03 5.64 -15.11
CA LEU A 153 -9.22 5.51 -13.89
C LEU A 153 -7.75 5.92 -14.10
N VAL A 154 -7.21 5.73 -15.30
CA VAL A 154 -5.84 6.14 -15.64
C VAL A 154 -5.77 7.67 -15.67
N ALA A 155 -6.74 8.31 -16.29
CA ALA A 155 -6.83 9.77 -16.33
C ALA A 155 -7.03 10.36 -14.92
N VAL A 156 -7.91 9.77 -14.11
CA VAL A 156 -8.14 10.19 -12.72
C VAL A 156 -6.85 10.09 -11.89
N ASP A 157 -6.14 8.96 -11.95
CA ASP A 157 -4.90 8.77 -11.21
C ASP A 157 -3.78 9.72 -11.72
N ALA A 158 -3.73 10.00 -13.03
CA ALA A 158 -2.80 10.96 -13.62
C ALA A 158 -3.06 12.40 -13.13
N ILE A 159 -4.32 12.83 -13.09
CA ILE A 159 -4.71 14.14 -12.54
C ILE A 159 -4.40 14.22 -11.06
N CYS A 160 -4.70 13.17 -10.27
CA CYS A 160 -4.35 13.13 -8.85
C CYS A 160 -2.84 13.23 -8.64
N GLY A 161 -2.05 12.51 -9.46
CA GLY A 161 -0.59 12.64 -9.48
C GLY A 161 -0.15 14.08 -9.74
N ALA A 162 -0.68 14.73 -10.78
CA ALA A 162 -0.38 16.11 -11.12
C ALA A 162 -0.75 17.10 -10.01
N VAL A 163 -1.92 16.92 -9.38
CA VAL A 163 -2.37 17.71 -8.21
C VAL A 163 -1.39 17.58 -7.05
N MET A 164 -0.89 16.38 -6.78
CA MET A 164 0.15 16.10 -5.77
C MET A 164 1.57 16.51 -6.22
N GLY A 165 1.71 17.11 -7.39
CA GLY A 165 2.97 17.59 -7.97
C GLY A 165 3.87 16.50 -8.55
N PHE A 166 3.34 15.32 -8.88
CA PHE A 166 4.06 14.29 -9.65
C PHE A 166 3.99 14.58 -11.15
N THR A 167 5.07 14.31 -11.87
CA THR A 167 5.03 14.18 -13.32
C THR A 167 4.41 12.82 -13.69
N PRO A 168 3.82 12.69 -14.89
CA PRO A 168 3.25 11.41 -15.32
C PRO A 168 4.25 10.25 -15.26
N GLU A 169 5.52 10.50 -15.56
CA GLU A 169 6.60 9.50 -15.59
C GLU A 169 6.99 8.99 -14.21
N GLU A 170 6.78 9.78 -13.16
CA GLU A 170 7.03 9.37 -11.78
C GLU A 170 6.03 8.29 -11.33
N VAL A 171 4.78 8.31 -11.84
CA VAL A 171 3.72 7.40 -11.36
C VAL A 171 3.67 6.13 -12.21
N LEU A 172 4.53 5.16 -11.88
CA LEU A 172 4.78 3.97 -12.71
C LEU A 172 3.52 3.13 -12.93
N LEU A 173 2.67 2.97 -11.92
CA LEU A 173 1.44 2.17 -12.04
C LEU A 173 0.47 2.76 -13.07
N THR A 174 0.29 4.08 -13.04
CA THR A 174 -0.57 4.79 -13.99
C THR A 174 0.01 4.71 -15.39
N GLN A 175 1.34 4.83 -15.53
CA GLN A 175 2.03 4.65 -16.82
C GLN A 175 1.88 3.23 -17.37
N THR A 176 2.02 2.20 -16.55
CA THR A 176 1.83 0.81 -16.97
C THR A 176 0.41 0.58 -17.47
N ALA A 177 -0.60 1.12 -16.78
CA ALA A 177 -1.99 1.03 -17.20
C ALA A 177 -2.24 1.75 -18.55
N ALA A 178 -1.70 2.96 -18.72
CA ALA A 178 -1.80 3.72 -19.96
C ALA A 178 -1.15 2.98 -21.14
N LYS A 179 0.05 2.43 -20.95
CA LYS A 179 0.78 1.65 -21.98
C LYS A 179 0.01 0.40 -22.42
N ARG A 180 -0.80 -0.17 -21.53
CA ARG A 180 -1.68 -1.30 -21.82
C ARG A 180 -3.04 -0.90 -22.41
N GLY A 181 -3.23 0.39 -22.72
CA GLY A 181 -4.46 0.89 -23.34
C GLY A 181 -5.67 0.90 -22.41
N MET A 182 -5.46 0.95 -21.10
CA MET A 182 -6.56 1.01 -20.12
C MET A 182 -7.18 2.41 -19.97
N GLY A 183 -6.53 3.43 -20.55
CA GLY A 183 -6.91 4.84 -20.45
C GLY A 183 -5.72 5.73 -20.82
N THR A 184 -5.83 7.04 -20.60
CA THR A 184 -4.74 7.99 -20.90
C THR A 184 -4.10 8.57 -19.64
N ALA A 185 -2.77 8.58 -19.61
CA ALA A 185 -1.97 9.28 -18.58
C ALA A 185 -1.43 10.63 -19.08
N LYS A 186 -1.75 11.03 -20.32
CA LYS A 186 -1.27 12.27 -20.92
C LYS A 186 -2.17 13.42 -20.51
N LEU A 187 -1.67 14.30 -19.64
CA LEU A 187 -2.47 15.39 -19.08
C LEU A 187 -3.12 16.31 -20.13
N GLY A 188 -2.48 16.51 -21.29
CA GLY A 188 -3.03 17.31 -22.38
C GLY A 188 -4.20 16.66 -23.14
N GLU A 189 -4.43 15.37 -22.97
CA GLU A 189 -5.57 14.63 -23.54
C GLU A 189 -6.73 14.50 -22.55
N ILE A 190 -6.57 14.99 -21.31
CA ILE A 190 -7.57 14.87 -20.24
C ILE A 190 -8.32 16.20 -20.11
N GLU A 191 -9.62 16.17 -20.37
CA GLU A 191 -10.50 17.31 -20.10
C GLU A 191 -10.81 17.41 -18.60
N VAL A 192 -10.47 18.55 -18.00
CA VAL A 192 -10.78 18.86 -16.60
C VAL A 192 -11.92 19.87 -16.55
N LEU A 193 -13.09 19.44 -16.08
CA LEU A 193 -14.29 20.28 -15.99
C LEU A 193 -14.36 21.13 -14.72
N GLY A 194 -13.61 20.76 -13.68
CA GLY A 194 -13.58 21.42 -12.38
C GLY A 194 -12.46 22.46 -12.26
N GLU A 195 -11.94 22.61 -11.04
CA GLU A 195 -10.83 23.53 -10.77
C GLU A 195 -9.60 23.22 -11.64
N PRO A 196 -8.95 24.22 -12.25
CA PRO A 196 -7.75 24.01 -13.04
C PRO A 196 -6.62 23.40 -12.19
N VAL A 197 -6.03 22.30 -12.65
CA VAL A 197 -4.98 21.57 -11.91
C VAL A 197 -3.86 22.49 -11.41
N LYS A 198 -3.42 23.46 -12.23
CA LYS A 198 -2.37 24.43 -11.85
C LYS A 198 -2.71 25.29 -10.62
N LYS A 199 -4.00 25.53 -10.35
CA LYS A 199 -4.47 26.35 -9.22
C LYS A 199 -4.51 25.56 -7.91
N ILE A 200 -4.80 24.27 -8.01
CA ILE A 200 -4.95 23.36 -6.87
C ILE A 200 -3.72 22.46 -6.67
N GLN A 201 -2.70 22.60 -7.51
CA GLN A 201 -1.49 21.81 -7.42
C GLN A 201 -0.71 22.17 -6.15
N ARG A 202 -0.35 21.14 -5.39
CA ARG A 202 0.56 21.21 -4.25
C ARG A 202 1.53 20.05 -4.35
N ARG A 203 2.82 20.35 -4.29
CA ARG A 203 3.83 19.29 -4.20
C ARG A 203 3.73 18.60 -2.83
N PHE A 204 3.38 17.32 -2.84
CA PHE A 204 3.38 16.50 -1.64
C PHE A 204 4.81 16.05 -1.32
N LEU A 205 5.14 15.95 -0.03
CA LEU A 205 6.33 15.25 0.45
C LEU A 205 6.32 13.82 -0.09
N ARG A 206 7.36 13.38 -0.80
CA ARG A 206 7.40 12.01 -1.35
C ARG A 206 7.67 11.00 -0.24
N SER A 207 7.21 9.76 -0.41
CA SER A 207 7.52 8.69 0.56
C SER A 207 9.00 8.42 0.69
N VAL A 208 9.76 8.59 -0.40
CA VAL A 208 11.23 8.45 -0.40
C VAL A 208 11.96 9.59 0.31
N GLU A 209 11.28 10.71 0.57
CA GLU A 209 11.83 11.89 1.24
C GLU A 209 11.53 11.90 2.75
N ASP A 210 10.59 11.06 3.21
CA ASP A 210 10.11 11.03 4.58
C ASP A 210 10.72 9.85 5.35
N ASP A 211 11.92 10.08 5.89
CA ASP A 211 12.63 9.10 6.69
C ASP A 211 11.99 8.98 8.09
N PRO A 212 11.50 7.78 8.49
CA PRO A 212 10.89 7.60 9.80
C PRO A 212 11.86 7.87 10.96
N VAL A 213 13.17 7.63 10.75
CA VAL A 213 14.21 7.71 11.79
C VAL A 213 15.58 8.07 11.20
N LYS A 214 16.10 9.25 11.57
CA LYS A 214 17.50 9.63 11.32
C LYS A 214 18.34 9.37 12.57
N VAL A 215 19.09 8.26 12.58
CA VAL A 215 20.02 7.91 13.67
C VAL A 215 21.39 7.60 13.08
N ASP A 216 22.41 8.28 13.60
CA ASP A 216 23.79 8.06 13.15
C ASP A 216 24.23 6.61 13.39
N GLY A 217 24.80 6.00 12.36
CA GLY A 217 25.27 4.62 12.39
C GLY A 217 24.16 3.56 12.26
N PHE A 218 22.90 3.95 12.01
CA PHE A 218 21.84 3.03 11.63
C PHE A 218 21.69 2.96 10.11
N ASN A 219 21.48 1.77 9.57
CA ASN A 219 21.21 1.58 8.14
C ASN A 219 19.95 0.73 7.92
N LEU A 220 19.16 1.12 6.92
CA LEU A 220 17.98 0.37 6.49
C LEU A 220 18.10 0.05 4.99
N ILE A 221 18.17 -1.24 4.66
CA ILE A 221 18.36 -1.72 3.29
C ILE A 221 17.15 -2.54 2.87
N PHE A 222 16.38 -2.00 1.93
CA PHE A 222 15.30 -2.73 1.29
C PHE A 222 15.79 -3.38 0.00
N GLY A 223 16.04 -4.69 0.04
CA GLY A 223 16.42 -5.48 -1.11
C GLY A 223 15.35 -5.53 -2.20
N GLY A 224 15.74 -5.85 -3.43
CA GLY A 224 14.92 -5.69 -4.64
C GLY A 224 13.57 -6.42 -4.61
N ILE A 225 13.48 -7.53 -3.88
CA ILE A 225 12.25 -8.34 -3.73
C ILE A 225 11.46 -8.01 -2.45
N THR A 226 11.73 -6.90 -1.78
CA THR A 226 11.00 -6.51 -0.57
C THR A 226 9.60 -5.98 -0.91
N CYS A 227 8.55 -6.61 -0.35
CA CYS A 227 7.17 -6.17 -0.49
C CYS A 227 6.74 -5.08 0.53
N THR A 228 5.61 -4.41 0.29
CA THR A 228 4.97 -3.44 1.23
C THR A 228 4.83 -4.00 2.62
N GLY A 229 4.46 -5.27 2.74
CA GLY A 229 4.28 -5.91 4.05
C GLY A 229 5.55 -5.80 4.89
N CYS A 230 6.70 -6.24 4.36
CA CYS A 230 7.97 -6.19 5.09
C CYS A 230 8.47 -4.74 5.26
N ARG A 231 8.31 -3.87 4.25
CA ARG A 231 8.65 -2.45 4.36
C ARG A 231 7.87 -1.78 5.50
N ASN A 232 6.55 -1.89 5.47
CA ASN A 232 5.66 -1.35 6.50
C ASN A 232 5.95 -1.96 7.86
N THR A 233 6.23 -3.26 7.97
CA THR A 233 6.60 -3.86 9.26
C THR A 233 7.87 -3.22 9.83
N VAL A 234 8.91 -3.03 9.02
CA VAL A 234 10.18 -2.45 9.50
C VAL A 234 10.00 -0.97 9.82
N VAL A 235 9.33 -0.21 8.95
CA VAL A 235 9.00 1.20 9.22
C VAL A 235 8.15 1.32 10.49
N SER A 236 7.14 0.46 10.66
CA SER A 236 6.32 0.40 11.88
C SER A 236 7.18 0.15 13.11
N ALA A 237 8.11 -0.81 13.04
CA ALA A 237 8.99 -1.11 14.16
C ALA A 237 9.87 0.10 14.52
N LEU A 238 10.36 0.86 13.53
CA LEU A 238 11.14 2.08 13.76
C LEU A 238 10.29 3.21 14.37
N VAL A 239 9.05 3.37 13.92
CA VAL A 239 8.09 4.33 14.51
C VAL A 239 7.73 3.92 15.94
N ASP A 240 7.49 2.64 16.21
CA ASP A 240 7.22 2.11 17.56
C ASP A 240 8.42 2.38 18.49
N MET A 241 9.64 2.11 18.01
CA MET A 241 10.86 2.42 18.76
C MET A 241 11.01 3.92 19.03
N ARG A 242 10.70 4.80 18.07
CA ARG A 242 10.70 6.25 18.28
C ARG A 242 9.71 6.65 19.37
N ASN A 243 8.47 6.18 19.27
CA ASN A 243 7.41 6.55 20.20
C ASN A 243 7.67 6.01 21.62
N ALA A 244 8.44 4.92 21.74
CA ALA A 244 8.81 4.31 23.02
C ALA A 244 10.16 4.79 23.60
N ASP A 245 10.78 5.81 22.98
CA ASP A 245 12.13 6.31 23.28
C ASP A 245 13.20 5.20 23.25
N GLN A 246 13.14 4.31 22.25
CA GLN A 246 14.05 3.17 22.08
C GLN A 246 15.05 3.34 20.92
N LEU A 247 15.16 4.54 20.32
CA LEU A 247 16.06 4.78 19.19
C LEU A 247 17.54 4.66 19.55
N MET A 248 17.91 4.76 20.83
CA MET A 248 19.30 4.59 21.30
C MET A 248 19.88 3.19 21.00
N TYR A 249 19.04 2.22 20.61
CA TYR A 249 19.49 0.87 20.24
C TYR A 249 19.83 0.71 18.76
N LEU A 250 19.54 1.70 17.91
CA LEU A 250 19.78 1.65 16.47
C LEU A 250 21.22 1.91 16.01
N PRO A 251 22.07 2.72 16.70
CA PRO A 251 23.44 2.90 16.28
C PRO A 251 24.19 1.56 16.16
N GLY A 252 24.86 1.37 15.03
CA GLY A 252 25.59 0.14 14.70
C GLY A 252 24.69 -1.02 14.25
N VAL A 253 23.39 -0.80 14.01
CA VAL A 253 22.48 -1.83 13.48
C VAL A 253 22.20 -1.56 12.01
N THR A 254 22.22 -2.62 11.20
CA THR A 254 21.71 -2.60 9.83
C THR A 254 20.53 -3.56 9.70
N VAL A 255 19.37 -3.04 9.36
CA VAL A 255 18.18 -3.85 9.07
C VAL A 255 18.09 -4.10 7.57
N ILE A 256 17.92 -5.36 7.19
CA ILE A 256 17.85 -5.77 5.78
C ILE A 256 16.59 -6.59 5.54
N THR A 257 15.86 -6.29 4.46
CA THR A 257 14.75 -7.10 3.97
C THR A 257 14.97 -7.54 2.52
N GLY A 258 14.30 -8.62 2.10
CA GLY A 258 14.41 -9.12 0.72
C GLY A 258 15.81 -9.61 0.35
N ASP A 259 16.14 -9.55 -0.94
CA ASP A 259 17.50 -9.80 -1.43
C ASP A 259 18.22 -8.46 -1.63
N PRO A 260 19.19 -8.10 -0.77
CA PRO A 260 19.89 -6.83 -0.86
C PRO A 260 20.92 -6.77 -2.00
N GLY A 261 21.11 -7.83 -2.77
CA GLY A 261 22.16 -7.91 -3.80
C GLY A 261 23.55 -7.90 -3.17
N ASN A 262 24.46 -7.12 -3.74
CA ASN A 262 25.80 -6.88 -3.18
C ASN A 262 25.75 -5.65 -2.29
N VAL A 263 25.86 -5.84 -0.97
CA VAL A 263 25.98 -4.75 0.00
C VAL A 263 27.45 -4.58 0.43
N PRO A 264 27.87 -3.36 0.82
CA PRO A 264 29.15 -3.15 1.46
C PRO A 264 29.34 -4.09 2.66
N PHE A 265 30.60 -4.37 3.02
CA PHE A 265 30.88 -5.17 4.20
C PHE A 265 30.25 -4.53 5.44
N ILE A 266 29.35 -5.27 6.08
CA ILE A 266 28.72 -4.92 7.35
C ILE A 266 29.02 -6.07 8.32
N PRO A 267 29.51 -5.81 9.54
CA PRO A 267 29.79 -6.86 10.51
C PRO A 267 28.53 -7.72 10.76
N ALA A 268 28.67 -9.05 10.74
CA ALA A 268 27.53 -9.97 10.73
C ALA A 268 26.63 -9.84 11.98
N GLU A 269 27.22 -9.48 13.12
CA GLU A 269 26.55 -9.20 14.39
C GLU A 269 25.71 -7.93 14.39
N SER A 270 25.99 -7.02 13.45
CA SER A 270 25.30 -5.75 13.26
C SER A 270 24.06 -5.90 12.38
N ILE A 271 23.88 -7.04 11.71
CA ILE A 271 22.81 -7.25 10.74
C ILE A 271 21.59 -7.94 11.37
N VAL A 272 20.42 -7.36 11.15
CA VAL A 272 19.11 -7.99 11.41
C VAL A 272 18.40 -8.17 10.07
N THR A 273 18.18 -9.43 9.68
CA THR A 273 17.44 -9.74 8.45
C THR A 273 15.97 -10.00 8.74
N VAL A 274 15.05 -9.48 7.92
CA VAL A 274 13.61 -9.52 8.18
C VAL A 274 12.84 -10.05 6.96
N GLY A 275 12.00 -11.06 7.21
CA GLY A 275 11.05 -11.62 6.26
C GLY A 275 11.53 -12.90 5.57
N LYS A 276 10.58 -13.79 5.24
CA LYS A 276 10.89 -15.09 4.63
C LYS A 276 11.56 -15.01 3.25
N CYS A 277 11.42 -13.87 2.57
CA CYS A 277 11.98 -13.63 1.23
C CYS A 277 13.48 -13.37 1.23
N VAL A 278 14.12 -13.19 2.40
CA VAL A 278 15.59 -13.13 2.47
C VAL A 278 16.16 -14.52 2.13
N PRO A 279 17.00 -14.67 1.08
CA PRO A 279 17.59 -15.94 0.70
C PRO A 279 18.37 -16.57 1.85
N GLU A 280 18.28 -17.90 2.02
CA GLU A 280 18.81 -18.58 3.21
C GLU A 280 20.31 -18.34 3.43
N GLY A 281 21.12 -18.38 2.36
CA GLY A 281 22.56 -18.07 2.41
C GLY A 281 22.90 -16.59 2.66
N LYS A 282 21.91 -15.69 2.65
CA LYS A 282 22.06 -14.26 2.93
C LYS A 282 21.42 -13.85 4.27
N ARG A 283 20.87 -14.80 5.04
CA ARG A 283 20.28 -14.52 6.35
C ARG A 283 21.38 -14.29 7.38
N ALA A 284 21.31 -13.17 8.09
CA ALA A 284 22.14 -12.92 9.25
C ALA A 284 21.79 -13.87 10.40
N LYS A 285 22.69 -13.97 11.40
CA LYS A 285 22.46 -14.75 12.62
C LYS A 285 21.16 -14.34 13.32
N ILE A 286 20.80 -13.06 13.27
CA ILE A 286 19.52 -12.55 13.74
C ILE A 286 18.59 -12.42 12.52
N HIS A 287 17.62 -13.33 12.46
CA HIS A 287 16.66 -13.40 11.36
C HIS A 287 15.22 -13.46 11.89
N VAL A 288 14.41 -12.47 11.52
CA VAL A 288 12.98 -12.41 11.85
C VAL A 288 12.16 -13.06 10.75
N LYS A 289 11.61 -14.26 11.04
CA LYS A 289 10.75 -14.99 10.11
C LYS A 289 9.35 -14.39 10.06
N GLY A 290 8.75 -14.33 8.86
CA GLY A 290 7.36 -13.91 8.66
C GLY A 290 7.04 -13.42 7.23
N CYS A 291 5.76 -13.26 6.91
CA CYS A 291 5.28 -12.74 5.61
C CYS A 291 3.93 -11.98 5.69
N PRO A 292 3.95 -10.71 6.13
CA PRO A 292 5.07 -10.05 6.78
C PRO A 292 5.23 -10.50 8.25
N PRO A 293 6.40 -10.28 8.88
CA PRO A 293 6.57 -10.56 10.30
C PRO A 293 5.82 -9.53 11.16
N ASN A 294 5.63 -9.87 12.44
CA ASN A 294 5.08 -8.95 13.44
C ASN A 294 6.13 -7.88 13.80
N ASN A 295 5.72 -6.60 13.83
CA ASN A 295 6.57 -5.45 14.14
C ASN A 295 7.26 -5.57 15.51
N SER A 296 6.57 -6.03 16.56
CA SER A 296 7.17 -6.17 17.90
C SER A 296 8.33 -7.17 17.93
N ILE A 297 8.31 -8.18 17.06
CA ILE A 297 9.42 -9.14 16.92
C ILE A 297 10.61 -8.46 16.22
N VAL A 298 10.35 -7.59 15.25
CA VAL A 298 11.40 -6.79 14.61
C VAL A 298 12.05 -5.83 15.60
N VAL A 299 11.25 -5.14 16.43
CA VAL A 299 11.76 -4.29 17.51
C VAL A 299 12.65 -5.09 18.46
N GLN A 300 12.18 -6.26 18.93
CA GLN A 300 12.97 -7.10 19.83
C GLN A 300 14.26 -7.62 19.17
N ALA A 301 14.24 -7.94 17.88
CA ALA A 301 15.42 -8.38 17.15
C ALA A 301 16.49 -7.27 17.00
N ILE A 302 16.05 -6.02 16.84
CA ILE A 302 16.93 -4.84 16.85
C ILE A 302 17.52 -4.62 18.25
N ILE A 303 16.68 -4.65 19.28
CA ILE A 303 17.11 -4.41 20.67
C ILE A 303 18.00 -5.54 21.20
N LYS A 304 17.75 -6.79 20.77
CA LYS A 304 18.40 -8.02 21.25
C LYS A 304 18.12 -8.26 22.74
N ASP A 305 19.14 -8.54 23.53
CA ASP A 305 19.12 -8.73 24.98
C ASP A 305 19.27 -7.42 25.76
N ARG A 306 19.51 -6.29 25.08
CA ARG A 306 19.76 -4.98 25.72
C ARG A 306 18.55 -4.42 26.47
N ALA A 307 17.33 -4.76 26.04
CA ALA A 307 16.08 -4.39 26.69
C ALA A 307 14.90 -5.21 26.15
N LYS A 308 13.70 -4.98 26.68
CA LYS A 308 12.44 -5.50 26.12
C LYS A 308 11.81 -4.47 25.18
N ALA A 309 11.21 -4.94 24.09
CA ALA A 309 10.37 -4.15 23.22
C ALA A 309 9.16 -3.62 24.02
N LYS A 310 8.99 -2.30 24.05
CA LYS A 310 7.78 -1.69 24.63
C LYS A 310 6.69 -1.69 23.57
N ARG A 311 5.52 -2.23 23.89
CA ARG A 311 4.35 -2.22 23.00
C ARG A 311 3.49 -1.00 23.30
N MET A 312 3.12 -0.23 22.27
CA MET A 312 2.22 0.92 22.38
C MET A 312 0.78 0.61 21.92
N TYR A 313 0.57 -0.45 21.10
CA TYR A 313 -0.72 -0.75 20.45
C TYR A 313 -1.24 -2.18 20.65
N ALA A 314 -0.64 -2.97 21.54
CA ALA A 314 -1.31 -4.17 21.99
C ALA A 314 -2.26 -3.73 23.11
N ASN A 315 -3.56 -3.85 22.86
CA ASN A 315 -4.51 -4.00 23.96
C ASN A 315 -3.93 -5.07 24.89
N GLU A 316 -3.83 -4.73 26.17
CA GLU A 316 -3.78 -5.73 27.21
C GLU A 316 -5.08 -6.54 27.07
N ASP A 317 -4.97 -7.72 26.45
CA ASP A 317 -5.83 -8.89 26.59
C ASP A 317 -5.16 -10.09 25.86
#